data_AF-A0A3C1VLG6-F1
#
_entry.id   AF-A0A3C1VLG6-F1
#
_cell.length_a   1.000
_cell.length_b   1.000
_cell.length_c   1.000
_cell.angle_alpha   90.00
_cell.angle_beta   90.00
_cell.angle_gamma   90.00
#
_symmetry.space_group_name_H-M   'P 1'
#
loop_
_entity.id
_entity.type
_entity.pdbx_description
1 polymer ?
#
loop_
_entity_poly.entity_id
_entity_poly.type
_entity_poly.pdbx_seq_one_letter_code
_entity_poly.pdbx_strand_id
1 'polypeptide(L)'
;RSAMGVVLAANGYPDAYPSGEVVGLPADGDDAKVFHAGTKMDDDKVVTSGGRVLCATALGSDTKDAQTNAYALLKKIDWSSAYYRTDIGFKAL
;
A
#
# COMPACT_ATOMS: atom_id res chain seq x y z
N ARG A 1 -0.31 -18.25 10.94
CA ARG A 1 -0.41 -17.28 9.83
C ARG A 1 0.36 -16.05 10.23
N SER A 2 1.15 -15.50 9.32
CA SER A 2 1.83 -14.21 9.48
C SER A 2 1.11 -13.15 8.66
N ALA A 3 1.36 -11.87 8.97
CA ALA A 3 0.85 -10.73 8.22
C ALA A 3 2.02 -9.82 7.84
N MET A 4 1.98 -9.26 6.64
CA MET A 4 2.95 -8.25 6.17
C MET A 4 2.21 -7.08 5.57
N GLY A 5 2.58 -5.85 5.97
CA GLY A 5 2.06 -4.61 5.43
C GLY A 5 3.17 -3.81 4.75
N VAL A 6 2.93 -3.38 3.52
CA VAL A 6 3.83 -2.50 2.76
C VAL A 6 3.15 -1.15 2.58
N VAL A 7 3.79 -0.09 3.08
CA VAL A 7 3.29 1.29 2.94
C VAL A 7 3.62 1.83 1.56
N LEU A 8 2.62 2.39 0.89
CA LEU A 8 2.78 3.23 -0.30
C LEU A 8 2.70 4.70 0.12
N ALA A 9 3.70 5.47 -0.28
CA ALA A 9 3.86 6.88 0.08
C ALA A 9 3.87 7.78 -1.16
N ALA A 10 3.45 9.04 -0.98
CA ALA A 10 3.46 10.04 -2.03
C ALA A 10 4.89 10.46 -2.35
N ASN A 11 5.21 10.58 -3.64
CA ASN A 11 6.57 10.93 -4.09
C ASN A 11 7.06 12.22 -3.43
N GLY A 12 8.22 12.18 -2.78
CA GLY A 12 8.79 13.30 -2.03
C GLY A 12 8.60 13.24 -0.52
N TYR A 13 7.72 12.39 0.01
CA TYR A 13 7.68 12.11 1.46
C TYR A 13 9.07 11.59 1.92
N PRO A 14 9.61 11.99 3.09
CA PRO A 14 8.99 12.78 4.16
C PRO A 14 9.03 14.31 3.99
N ASP A 15 9.61 14.81 2.90
CA ASP A 15 9.71 16.24 2.58
C ASP A 15 8.43 16.73 1.87
N ALA A 16 8.56 17.67 0.93
CA ALA A 16 7.43 18.16 0.14
C ALA A 16 6.95 17.09 -0.85
N TYR A 17 5.65 16.85 -0.88
CA TYR A 17 4.99 15.87 -1.77
C TYR A 17 3.71 16.46 -2.38
N PRO A 18 3.30 15.99 -3.57
CA PRO A 18 2.02 16.35 -4.16
C PRO A 18 0.87 15.63 -3.42
N SER A 19 -0.34 16.20 -3.52
CA SER A 19 -1.58 15.62 -2.98
C SER A 19 -2.70 15.83 -3.99
N GLY A 20 -3.75 15.00 -3.92
CA GLY A 20 -4.91 15.04 -4.82
C GLY A 20 -4.79 14.11 -6.02
N GLU A 21 -3.83 13.20 -6.02
CA GLU A 21 -3.69 12.20 -7.09
C GLU A 21 -4.74 11.10 -6.93
N VAL A 22 -5.38 10.69 -8.03
CA VAL A 22 -6.36 9.61 -8.01
C VAL A 22 -5.65 8.28 -7.78
N VAL A 23 -6.21 7.44 -6.91
CA VAL A 23 -5.69 6.11 -6.60
C VAL A 23 -6.75 5.05 -6.89
N GLY A 24 -6.42 4.10 -7.76
CA GLY A 24 -7.24 2.92 -8.02
C GLY A 24 -6.94 1.80 -7.05
N LEU A 25 -7.98 1.23 -6.44
CA LEU A 25 -7.85 0.18 -5.42
C LEU A 25 -8.36 -1.17 -5.95
N PRO A 26 -7.65 -2.28 -5.69
CA PRO A 26 -8.19 -3.60 -5.97
C PRO A 26 -9.38 -3.89 -5.04
N ALA A 27 -10.20 -4.86 -5.43
CA ALA A 27 -11.22 -5.40 -4.53
C ALA A 27 -10.55 -6.03 -3.29
N ASP A 28 -11.19 -5.86 -2.14
CA ASP A 28 -10.80 -6.54 -0.90
C ASP A 28 -10.94 -8.07 -1.04
N GLY A 29 -10.08 -8.80 -0.33
CA GLY A 29 -10.18 -10.25 -0.18
C GLY A 29 -9.99 -10.69 1.26
N ASP A 30 -10.23 -11.97 1.53
CA ASP A 30 -10.20 -12.50 2.90
C ASP A 30 -8.79 -12.47 3.53
N ASP A 31 -7.76 -12.69 2.71
CA ASP A 31 -6.36 -12.75 3.14
C ASP A 31 -5.54 -11.51 2.67
N ALA A 32 -6.18 -10.51 2.08
CA ALA A 32 -5.51 -9.35 1.50
C ALA A 32 -6.39 -8.10 1.57
N LYS A 33 -5.84 -7.00 2.11
CA LYS A 33 -6.56 -5.74 2.29
C LYS A 33 -5.65 -4.54 2.07
N VAL A 34 -6.19 -3.52 1.41
CA VAL A 34 -5.54 -2.21 1.31
C VAL A 34 -6.12 -1.30 2.38
N PHE A 35 -5.30 -0.87 3.33
CA PHE A 35 -5.71 0.07 4.36
C PHE A 35 -5.43 1.50 3.90
N HIS A 36 -6.43 2.37 4.08
CA HIS A 36 -6.32 3.80 3.85
C HIS A 36 -5.60 4.48 5.03
N ALA A 37 -4.69 5.41 4.72
CA ALA A 37 -4.07 6.31 5.69
C ALA A 37 -4.31 7.76 5.25
N GLY A 38 -3.40 8.34 4.45
CA GLY A 38 -3.55 9.67 3.86
C GLY A 38 -4.35 9.64 2.56
N THR A 39 -5.64 9.29 2.62
CA THR A 39 -6.56 9.39 1.48
C THR A 39 -7.82 10.16 1.86
N LYS A 40 -8.49 10.74 0.87
CA LYS A 40 -9.85 11.28 1.01
C LYS A 40 -10.70 10.87 -0.18
N MET A 41 -12.02 10.96 -0.02
CA MET A 41 -12.93 10.93 -1.17
C MET A 41 -12.97 12.31 -1.81
N ASP A 42 -12.89 12.35 -3.13
CA ASP A 42 -13.13 13.50 -3.98
C ASP A 42 -14.15 13.05 -5.04
N ASP A 43 -15.41 13.43 -4.82
CA ASP A 43 -16.58 12.80 -5.42
C ASP A 43 -16.55 11.26 -5.25
N ASP A 44 -16.63 10.52 -6.36
CA ASP A 44 -16.59 9.05 -6.39
C ASP A 44 -15.17 8.47 -6.51
N LYS A 45 -14.14 9.31 -6.37
CA LYS A 45 -12.73 8.90 -6.51
C LYS A 45 -12.01 8.97 -5.16
N VAL A 46 -11.15 7.99 -4.92
CA VAL A 46 -10.19 8.06 -3.82
C VAL A 46 -8.97 8.85 -4.30
N VAL A 47 -8.56 9.86 -3.53
CA VAL A 47 -7.37 10.66 -3.84
C VAL A 47 -6.38 10.73 -2.68
N THR A 48 -5.10 10.98 -2.99
CA THR A 48 -4.03 11.14 -1.99
C THR A 48 -4.25 12.41 -1.14
N SER A 49 -4.05 12.31 0.17
CA SER A 49 -4.27 13.37 1.15
C SER A 49 -3.28 13.31 2.32
N GLY A 50 -2.04 12.86 2.06
CA GLY A 50 -0.97 12.80 3.06
C GLY A 50 0.29 12.11 2.52
N GLY A 51 1.36 12.13 3.31
CA GLY A 51 2.64 11.53 2.90
C GLY A 51 2.62 10.00 2.84
N ARG A 52 2.08 9.33 3.87
CA ARG A 52 1.78 7.89 3.86
C ARG A 52 0.32 7.71 3.46
N VAL A 53 0.05 7.06 2.33
CA VAL A 53 -1.27 7.09 1.70
C VAL A 53 -2.00 5.77 1.88
N LEU A 54 -1.35 4.65 1.55
CA LEU A 54 -1.95 3.32 1.63
C LEU A 54 -1.02 2.33 2.34
N CYS A 55 -1.59 1.24 2.85
CA CYS A 55 -0.83 0.08 3.31
C CYS A 55 -1.42 -1.19 2.69
N ALA A 56 -0.71 -1.78 1.73
CA ALA A 56 -1.06 -3.07 1.15
C ALA A 56 -0.66 -4.18 2.14
N THR A 57 -1.65 -4.84 2.73
CA THR A 57 -1.42 -5.86 3.76
C THR A 57 -1.97 -7.20 3.31
N ALA A 58 -1.17 -8.26 3.46
CA ALA A 58 -1.61 -9.61 3.16
C ALA A 58 -1.19 -10.61 4.25
N LEU A 59 -1.99 -11.66 4.37
CA LEU A 59 -1.70 -12.82 5.19
C LEU A 59 -0.90 -13.86 4.39
N GLY A 60 -0.18 -14.70 5.13
CA GLY A 60 0.53 -15.85 4.59
C GLY A 60 0.65 -16.96 5.62
N SER A 61 0.98 -18.16 5.14
CA SER A 61 1.32 -19.31 5.96
C SER A 61 2.50 -19.02 6.89
N ASP A 62 3.52 -18.32 6.38
CA ASP A 62 4.69 -17.81 7.10
C ASP A 62 5.03 -16.35 6.68
N THR A 63 6.15 -15.82 7.20
CA THR A 63 6.61 -14.45 6.92
C THR A 63 6.96 -14.22 5.44
N LYS A 64 7.54 -15.23 4.76
CA LYS A 64 7.96 -15.15 3.35
C LYS A 64 6.74 -15.11 2.43
N ASP A 65 5.78 -15.96 2.71
CA ASP A 65 4.50 -16.03 2.01
C ASP A 65 3.73 -14.72 2.20
N ALA A 66 3.62 -14.22 3.44
CA ALA A 66 2.95 -12.94 3.71
C ALA A 66 3.62 -11.76 2.97
N GLN A 67 4.97 -11.72 2.92
CA GLN A 67 5.71 -10.72 2.15
C GLN A 67 5.38 -10.80 0.65
N THR A 68 5.43 -12.01 0.08
CA THR A 68 5.13 -12.25 -1.34
C THR A 68 3.72 -11.80 -1.68
N ASN A 69 2.75 -12.14 -0.83
CA ASN A 69 1.35 -11.78 -1.02
C ASN A 69 1.12 -10.26 -0.89
N ALA A 70 1.81 -9.59 0.03
CA ALA A 70 1.70 -8.14 0.20
C ALA A 70 2.23 -7.39 -1.04
N TYR A 71 3.37 -7.81 -1.60
CA TYR A 71 3.89 -7.23 -2.84
C TYR A 71 3.04 -7.59 -4.07
N ALA A 72 2.39 -8.75 -4.09
CA ALA A 72 1.45 -9.11 -5.15
C ALA A 72 0.17 -8.26 -5.11
N LEU A 73 -0.36 -7.98 -3.91
CA LEU A 73 -1.48 -7.06 -3.70
C LEU A 73 -1.11 -5.63 -4.13
N LEU A 74 0.08 -5.16 -3.72
CA LEU A 74 0.57 -3.83 -4.03
C LEU A 74 0.57 -3.55 -5.54
N LYS A 75 0.98 -4.52 -6.37
CA LYS A 75 1.01 -4.40 -7.83
C LYS A 75 -0.37 -4.20 -8.49
N LYS A 76 -1.46 -4.42 -7.75
CA LYS A 76 -2.83 -4.22 -8.22
C LYS A 76 -3.37 -2.82 -7.92
N ILE A 77 -2.63 -2.02 -7.13
CA ILE A 77 -2.98 -0.63 -6.83
C ILE A 77 -2.54 0.23 -8.03
N ASP A 78 -3.47 1.02 -8.57
CA ASP A 78 -3.19 1.96 -9.65
C ASP A 78 -2.84 3.33 -9.08
N TRP A 79 -1.54 3.56 -8.88
CA TRP A 79 -0.98 4.85 -8.47
C TRP A 79 0.50 4.92 -8.87
N SER A 80 0.77 5.51 -10.04
CA SER A 80 2.08 5.43 -10.71
C SER A 80 3.19 6.23 -10.03
N SER A 81 2.85 7.31 -9.32
CA SER A 81 3.80 8.14 -8.57
C SER A 81 4.06 7.62 -7.16
N ALA A 82 3.36 6.56 -6.72
CA ALA A 82 3.62 5.92 -5.45
C ALA A 82 5.04 5.41 -5.37
N TYR A 83 5.67 5.53 -4.20
CA TYR A 83 6.88 4.80 -3.90
C TYR A 83 6.73 3.99 -2.62
N TYR A 84 7.49 2.91 -2.53
CA TYR A 84 7.48 1.98 -1.42
C TYR A 84 8.82 1.27 -1.34
N ARG A 85 9.14 0.73 -0.17
CA ARG A 85 10.33 -0.10 0.01
C ARG A 85 10.10 -1.51 -0.50
N THR A 86 11.13 -2.12 -1.08
CA THR A 86 11.11 -3.49 -1.63
C THR A 86 11.71 -4.54 -0.70
N ASP A 87 12.13 -4.15 0.50
CA ASP A 87 12.82 -5.00 1.48
C ASP A 87 12.04 -5.14 2.82
N ILE A 88 10.75 -4.84 2.81
CA ILE A 88 9.91 -4.92 4.01
C ILE A 88 9.83 -6.37 4.49
N GLY A 89 10.29 -6.64 5.71
CA GLY A 89 10.36 -7.98 6.29
C GLY A 89 11.66 -8.74 6.04
N PHE A 90 12.62 -8.20 5.27
CA PHE A 90 13.85 -8.90 4.90
C PHE A 90 14.66 -9.48 6.07
N LYS A 91 14.71 -8.78 7.22
CA LYS A 91 15.44 -9.26 8.42
C LYS A 91 14.74 -10.37 9.20
N ALA A 92 13.47 -10.64 8.88
CA ALA A 92 12.65 -11.67 9.54
C ALA A 92 12.49 -12.94 8.68
N LEU A 93 13.10 -12.95 7.49
CA LEU A 93 13.25 -14.10 6.61
C LEU A 93 14.58 -14.81 6.88
#